data_AF-A0A7S0RXK9-F1
#
_entry.id   AF-A0A7S0RXK9-F1
#
_cell.length_a   1.000
_cell.length_b   1.000
_cell.length_c   1.000
_cell.angle_alpha   90.00
_cell.angle_beta   90.00
_cell.angle_gamma   90.00
#
_symmetry.space_group_name_H-M   'P 1'
#
loop_
_entity.id
_entity.type
_entity.pdbx_description
1 polymer ?
#
loop_
_entity_poly.entity_id
_entity_poly.type
_entity_poly.pdbx_seq_one_letter_code
_entity_poly.pdbx_strand_id
1 'polypeptide(L)'
;QSVIFANPRRKVDWLTDKMRERDHTVSATHGDMDQNTRDVIMREFRSGSSRVLITTDLLARGIDVQQVSLVINYDLPTQPENYLHRIGRSGRFGRKGVAINFVTRDDERMMQDIQRFYNTVIEELPSNVADLI
;
A
#
# COMPACT_ATOMS: atom_id res chain seq x y z
N GLN A 1 -0.86 1.74 -11.53
CA GLN A 1 -0.66 2.65 -10.37
C GLN A 1 -0.33 1.83 -9.15
N SER A 2 0.23 2.43 -8.10
CA SER A 2 0.57 1.73 -6.85
C SER A 2 0.00 2.40 -5.60
N VAL A 3 -0.21 1.57 -4.57
CA VAL A 3 -0.59 2.03 -3.23
C VAL A 3 0.46 1.57 -2.24
N ILE A 4 0.95 2.48 -1.40
CA ILE A 4 1.92 2.23 -0.34
C ILE A 4 1.23 2.39 1.01
N PHE A 5 1.34 1.39 1.86
CA PHE A 5 0.78 1.39 3.20
C PHE A 5 1.86 1.62 4.26
N ALA A 6 1.62 2.61 5.11
CA ALA A 6 2.39 2.84 6.33
C ALA A 6 1.45 2.91 7.54
N ASN A 7 1.93 2.51 8.72
CA ASN A 7 1.07 2.38 9.90
C ASN A 7 0.75 3.75 10.54
N PRO A 8 1.73 4.51 11.06
CA PRO A 8 1.44 5.80 11.67
C PRO A 8 1.30 6.91 10.62
N ARG A 9 0.35 7.81 10.85
CA ARG A 9 0.08 9.00 10.01
C ARG A 9 1.34 9.83 9.76
N ARG A 10 2.14 10.08 10.81
CA ARG A 10 3.43 10.79 10.72
C ARG A 10 4.43 10.14 9.76
N LYS A 11 4.39 8.81 9.60
CA LYS A 11 5.27 8.11 8.65
C LYS A 11 4.75 8.23 7.22
N VAL A 12 3.43 8.33 7.01
CA VAL A 12 2.86 8.68 5.70
C VAL A 12 3.38 10.03 5.25
N ASP A 13 3.31 11.06 6.11
CA ASP A 13 3.83 12.40 5.79
C ASP A 13 5.33 12.38 5.53
N TRP A 14 6.09 11.80 6.46
CA TRP A 14 7.55 11.69 6.32
C TRP A 14 7.97 10.97 5.04
N LEU A 15 7.31 9.85 4.69
CA LEU A 15 7.63 9.08 3.49
C LEU A 15 7.29 9.89 2.23
N THR A 16 6.17 10.62 2.26
CA THR A 16 5.76 11.51 1.18
C THR A 16 6.82 12.57 0.91
N ASP A 17 7.30 13.24 1.95
CA ASP A 17 8.35 14.25 1.85
C ASP A 17 9.65 13.63 1.32
N LYS A 18 10.06 12.47 1.85
CA LYS A 18 11.28 11.77 1.40
C LYS A 18 11.22 11.25 -0.03
N MET A 19 10.04 10.96 -0.55
CA MET A 19 9.85 10.59 -1.95
C MET A 19 9.87 11.83 -2.84
N ARG A 20 9.23 12.93 -2.43
CA ARG A 20 9.22 14.20 -3.17
C ARG A 20 10.60 14.86 -3.23
N GLU A 21 11.37 14.81 -2.14
CA GLU A 21 12.78 15.24 -2.11
C GLU A 21 13.66 14.50 -3.13
N ARG A 22 13.20 13.33 -3.62
CA ARG A 22 13.87 12.52 -4.65
C ARG A 22 13.15 12.57 -5.99
N ASP A 23 12.38 13.62 -6.23
CA ASP A 23 11.66 13.89 -7.49
C ASP A 23 10.61 12.83 -7.86
N HIS A 24 10.11 12.06 -6.89
CA HIS A 24 8.98 11.16 -7.12
C HIS A 24 7.64 11.89 -6.98
N THR A 25 6.79 11.78 -8.00
CA THR A 25 5.40 12.27 -7.96
C THR A 25 4.54 11.32 -7.13
N VAL A 26 4.24 11.72 -5.89
CA VAL A 26 3.43 10.94 -4.94
C VAL A 26 2.33 11.80 -4.32
N SER A 27 1.19 11.16 -4.07
CA SER A 27 0.10 11.73 -3.26
C SER A 27 -0.06 10.92 -1.98
N ALA A 28 -0.61 11.52 -0.93
CA ALA A 28 -0.76 10.86 0.35
C ALA A 28 -2.05 11.23 1.06
N THR A 29 -2.66 10.28 1.79
CA THR A 29 -3.89 10.54 2.53
C THR A 29 -3.91 9.79 3.86
N HIS A 30 -4.40 10.43 4.91
CA HIS A 30 -4.56 9.80 6.22
C HIS A 30 -5.68 10.47 7.06
N GLY A 31 -6.08 9.84 8.16
CA GLY A 31 -7.27 10.23 8.93
C GLY A 31 -7.28 11.65 9.53
N ASP A 32 -6.13 12.30 9.71
CA ASP A 32 -6.06 13.69 10.22
C ASP A 32 -6.30 14.77 9.15
N MET A 33 -6.40 14.39 7.87
CA MET A 33 -6.70 15.33 6.80
C MET A 33 -8.22 15.60 6.74
N ASP A 34 -8.59 16.85 6.47
CA ASP A 34 -9.99 17.19 6.23
C ASP A 34 -10.55 16.48 4.98
N GLN A 35 -11.87 16.30 4.94
CA GLN A 35 -12.51 15.54 3.87
C GLN A 35 -12.27 16.16 2.48
N ASN A 36 -12.25 17.49 2.36
CA ASN A 36 -12.08 18.16 1.06
C ASN A 36 -10.69 17.88 0.49
N THR A 37 -9.64 17.98 1.33
CA THR A 37 -8.27 17.63 0.95
C THR A 37 -8.18 16.16 0.50
N ARG A 38 -8.82 15.25 1.24
CA ARG A 38 -8.85 13.82 0.86
C ARG A 38 -9.55 13.59 -0.48
N ASP A 39 -10.64 14.29 -0.75
CA ASP A 39 -11.39 14.16 -2.00
C ASP A 39 -10.59 14.66 -3.21
N VAL A 40 -9.83 15.74 -3.06
CA VAL A 40 -8.92 16.25 -4.10
C VAL A 40 -7.83 15.22 -4.40
N ILE A 41 -7.15 14.71 -3.37
CA ILE A 41 -6.08 13.71 -3.51
C ILE A 41 -6.59 12.43 -4.17
N MET A 42 -7.77 11.97 -3.78
CA MET A 42 -8.39 10.79 -4.38
C MET A 42 -8.82 11.02 -5.82
N ARG A 43 -9.22 12.23 -6.20
CA ARG A 43 -9.51 12.60 -7.59
C ARG A 43 -8.25 12.59 -8.46
N GLU A 44 -7.14 13.12 -7.95
CA GLU A 44 -5.84 13.09 -8.64
C GLU A 44 -5.33 11.66 -8.82
N PHE A 45 -5.46 10.82 -7.78
CA PHE A 45 -5.07 9.43 -7.89
C PHE A 45 -5.98 8.67 -8.86
N ARG A 46 -7.31 8.82 -8.79
CA ARG A 46 -8.23 8.14 -9.74
C ARG A 46 -8.05 8.58 -11.20
N SER A 47 -7.68 9.83 -11.44
CA SER A 47 -7.40 10.34 -12.80
C SER A 47 -6.04 9.92 -13.34
N GLY A 48 -5.14 9.41 -12.49
CA GLY A 48 -3.78 9.02 -12.86
C GLY A 48 -2.78 10.16 -12.87
N SER A 49 -3.18 11.38 -12.49
CA SER A 49 -2.28 12.53 -12.29
C SER A 49 -1.19 12.22 -11.27
N SER A 50 -1.52 11.43 -10.25
CA SER A 50 -0.55 10.80 -9.37
C SER A 50 -0.56 9.29 -9.56
N ARG A 51 0.63 8.70 -9.72
CA ARG A 51 0.78 7.25 -9.97
C ARG A 51 0.99 6.43 -8.70
N VAL A 52 1.30 7.10 -7.57
CA VAL A 52 1.60 6.49 -6.28
C VAL A 52 0.78 7.18 -5.19
N LEU A 53 0.03 6.38 -4.43
CA LEU A 53 -0.72 6.85 -3.26
C LEU A 53 -0.15 6.24 -1.99
N ILE A 54 0.21 7.06 -1.00
CA ILE A 54 0.67 6.63 0.32
C ILE A 54 -0.47 6.81 1.34
N THR A 55 -0.82 5.79 2.12
CA THR A 55 -1.96 5.86 3.04
C THR A 55 -1.81 4.97 4.27
N THR A 56 -2.70 5.17 5.25
CA THR A 56 -2.94 4.24 6.36
C THR A 56 -4.13 3.31 6.09
N ASP A 57 -4.28 2.28 6.93
CA ASP A 57 -5.38 1.29 6.85
C ASP A 57 -6.78 1.90 6.91
N LEU A 58 -6.96 2.87 7.79
CA LEU A 58 -8.28 3.43 8.09
C LEU A 58 -8.90 4.05 6.84
N LEU A 59 -8.10 4.73 6.02
CA LEU A 59 -8.57 5.37 4.80
C LEU A 59 -8.56 4.48 3.57
N ALA A 60 -7.86 3.35 3.62
CA ALA A 60 -7.82 2.44 2.49
C ALA A 60 -9.08 1.59 2.31
N ARG A 61 -9.89 1.46 3.37
CA ARG A 61 -11.24 0.87 3.29
C ARG A 61 -12.16 1.80 2.48
N GLY A 62 -12.08 1.70 1.16
CA GLY A 62 -12.85 2.55 0.24
C GLY A 62 -12.05 3.08 -0.95
N ILE A 63 -10.74 2.83 -1.01
CA ILE A 63 -9.96 3.05 -2.23
C ILE A 63 -10.44 2.03 -3.27
N ASP A 64 -11.31 2.50 -4.16
CA ASP A 64 -11.76 1.81 -5.36
C ASP A 64 -11.06 2.43 -6.57
N VAL A 65 -9.90 1.90 -6.91
CA VAL A 65 -9.14 2.30 -8.10
C VAL A 65 -8.72 1.02 -8.83
N GLN A 66 -9.44 0.70 -9.91
CA GLN A 66 -9.22 -0.54 -10.67
C GLN A 66 -7.84 -0.64 -11.36
N GLN A 67 -7.13 0.48 -11.48
CA GLN A 67 -5.82 0.58 -12.12
C GLN A 67 -4.64 0.32 -11.17
N VAL A 68 -4.91 -0.05 -9.91
CA VAL A 68 -3.86 -0.45 -8.97
C VAL A 68 -3.40 -1.86 -9.31
N SER A 69 -2.14 -1.98 -9.74
CA SER A 69 -1.49 -3.25 -10.06
C SER A 69 -0.49 -3.67 -9.00
N LEU A 70 -0.04 -2.73 -8.16
CA LEU A 70 0.99 -2.96 -7.15
C LEU A 70 0.57 -2.39 -5.80
N VAL A 71 0.65 -3.21 -4.76
CA VAL A 71 0.54 -2.79 -3.36
C VAL A 71 1.88 -3.00 -2.68
N ILE A 72 2.35 -1.99 -1.94
CA ILE A 72 3.56 -2.09 -1.12
C ILE A 72 3.13 -1.89 0.33
N ASN A 73 3.37 -2.89 1.18
CA ASN A 73 3.32 -2.73 2.62
C ASN A 73 4.68 -2.23 3.09
N TYR A 74 4.82 -0.91 3.23
CA TYR A 74 6.04 -0.31 3.78
C TYR A 74 6.23 -0.71 5.25
N ASP A 75 5.12 -0.76 5.98
CA ASP A 75 5.03 -1.45 7.27
C ASP A 75 4.06 -2.62 7.13
N LEU A 76 4.31 -3.77 7.78
CA LEU A 76 3.28 -4.81 7.91
C LEU A 76 2.06 -4.28 8.68
N PRO A 77 0.84 -4.79 8.39
CA PRO A 77 -0.33 -4.44 9.18
C PRO A 77 -0.17 -4.89 10.63
N THR A 78 -0.78 -4.15 11.56
CA THR A 78 -0.74 -4.47 12.99
C THR A 78 -1.61 -5.67 13.38
N GLN A 79 -2.47 -6.12 12.47
CA GLN A 79 -3.38 -7.24 12.65
C GLN A 79 -3.43 -8.04 11.33
N PRO A 80 -3.37 -9.39 11.38
CA PRO A 80 -3.42 -10.22 10.18
C PRO A 80 -4.60 -9.92 9.26
N GLU A 81 -5.78 -9.66 9.82
CA GLU A 81 -7.03 -9.41 9.10
C GLU A 81 -6.94 -8.20 8.15
N ASN A 82 -6.12 -7.21 8.50
CA ASN A 82 -5.92 -6.02 7.68
C ASN A 82 -5.07 -6.32 6.44
N TYR A 83 -4.26 -7.38 6.44
CA TYR A 83 -3.39 -7.74 5.32
C TYR A 83 -4.18 -7.93 4.02
N LEU A 84 -5.24 -8.74 4.06
CA LEU A 84 -6.07 -9.00 2.89
C LEU A 84 -6.75 -7.73 2.38
N HIS A 85 -7.16 -6.83 3.28
CA HIS A 85 -7.76 -5.55 2.90
C HIS A 85 -6.78 -4.64 2.14
N ARG A 86 -5.50 -4.65 2.54
CA ARG A 86 -4.43 -3.91 1.87
C ARG A 86 -4.13 -4.48 0.49
N ILE A 87 -3.77 -5.76 0.42
CA ILE A 87 -3.33 -6.36 -0.85
C ILE A 87 -4.48 -6.47 -1.87
N GLY A 88 -5.72 -6.60 -1.38
CA GLY A 88 -6.94 -6.58 -2.19
C GLY A 88 -7.27 -5.21 -2.82
N ARG A 89 -6.42 -4.18 -2.62
CA ARG A 89 -6.46 -2.97 -3.45
C ARG A 89 -5.95 -3.23 -4.88
N SER A 90 -5.10 -4.23 -5.07
CA SER A 90 -4.65 -4.70 -6.39
C SER A 90 -5.48 -5.90 -6.87
N GLY A 91 -5.27 -6.31 -8.13
CA GLY A 91 -5.80 -7.58 -8.65
C GLY A 91 -7.33 -7.67 -8.74
N ARG A 92 -8.02 -6.52 -8.86
CA ARG A 92 -9.49 -6.49 -8.90
C ARG A 92 -10.03 -7.06 -10.21
N PHE A 93 -11.18 -7.74 -10.13
CA PHE A 93 -11.87 -8.35 -11.28
C PHE A 93 -11.02 -9.36 -12.07
N GLY A 94 -10.24 -10.19 -11.37
CA GLY A 94 -9.42 -11.23 -12.00
C GLY A 94 -8.17 -10.71 -12.71
N ARG A 95 -7.86 -9.42 -12.58
CA ARG A 95 -6.58 -8.86 -13.05
C ARG A 95 -5.45 -9.40 -12.18
N LYS A 96 -4.26 -9.53 -12.76
CA LYS A 96 -3.05 -9.79 -11.99
C LYS A 96 -2.72 -8.58 -11.14
N GLY A 97 -2.23 -8.82 -9.93
CA GLY A 97 -1.78 -7.80 -9.00
C GLY A 97 -0.63 -8.35 -8.16
N VAL A 98 0.28 -7.48 -7.76
CA VAL A 98 1.44 -7.84 -6.94
C VAL A 98 1.33 -7.12 -5.60
N ALA A 99 1.65 -7.83 -4.53
CA ALA A 99 1.86 -7.25 -3.21
C ALA A 99 3.30 -7.51 -2.76
N ILE A 100 4.00 -6.45 -2.34
CA ILE A 100 5.36 -6.54 -1.81
C ILE A 100 5.34 -6.09 -0.34
N ASN A 101 5.99 -6.85 0.51
CA ASN A 101 6.10 -6.56 1.94
C ASN A 101 7.54 -6.16 2.27
N PHE A 102 7.71 -5.02 2.93
CA PHE A 102 8.96 -4.73 3.61
C PHE A 102 8.86 -5.31 5.02
N VAL A 103 9.84 -6.12 5.38
CA VAL A 103 9.86 -6.91 6.60
C VAL A 103 11.19 -6.67 7.29
N THR A 104 11.14 -6.26 8.55
CA THR A 104 12.31 -6.22 9.45
C THR A 104 12.35 -7.46 10.33
N ARG A 105 13.40 -7.66 11.12
CA ARG A 105 13.48 -8.78 12.06
C ARG A 105 12.33 -8.80 13.07
N ASP A 106 11.87 -7.62 13.49
CA ASP A 106 10.78 -7.48 14.45
C ASP A 106 9.41 -7.87 13.84
N ASP A 107 9.33 -7.90 12.50
CA ASP A 107 8.12 -8.20 11.74
C ASP A 107 7.97 -9.72 11.45
N GLU A 108 9.00 -10.54 11.70
CA GLU A 108 8.99 -11.98 11.36
C GLU A 108 7.79 -12.72 11.97
N ARG A 109 7.46 -12.41 13.22
CA ARG A 109 6.30 -13.01 13.91
C ARG A 109 4.99 -12.62 13.24
N MET A 110 4.80 -11.34 12.93
CA MET A 110 3.60 -10.86 12.23
C MET A 110 3.49 -11.49 10.84
N MET A 111 4.61 -11.65 10.14
CA MET A 111 4.64 -12.31 8.82
C MET A 111 4.23 -13.78 8.91
N GLN A 112 4.69 -14.50 9.94
CA GLN A 112 4.25 -15.88 10.19
C GLN A 112 2.76 -15.96 10.56
N ASP A 113 2.28 -15.02 11.39
CA ASP A 113 0.87 -14.96 11.78
C ASP A 113 -0.04 -14.72 10.58
N ILE A 114 0.33 -13.81 9.66
CA ILE A 114 -0.38 -13.57 8.39
C ILE A 114 -0.44 -14.83 7.53
N GLN A 115 0.70 -15.50 7.32
CA GLN A 115 0.78 -16.71 6.49
C GLN A 115 -0.08 -17.85 7.06
N ARG A 116 -0.03 -18.06 8.37
CA ARG A 116 -0.87 -19.06 9.06
C ARG A 116 -2.34 -18.72 8.99
N PHE A 117 -2.70 -17.46 9.25
CA PHE A 117 -4.08 -17.00 9.26
C PHE A 117 -4.79 -17.21 7.92
N TYR A 118 -4.09 -16.93 6.81
CA TYR A 118 -4.64 -17.09 5.45
C TYR A 118 -4.26 -18.41 4.77
N ASN A 119 -3.54 -19.30 5.46
CA ASN A 119 -3.01 -20.54 4.90
C ASN A 119 -2.31 -20.30 3.54
N THR A 120 -1.38 -19.35 3.52
CA THR A 120 -0.67 -18.92 2.31
C THR A 120 0.83 -18.88 2.56
N VAL A 121 1.61 -18.93 1.48
CA VAL A 121 3.06 -18.76 1.50
C VAL A 121 3.39 -17.47 0.79
N ILE A 122 4.17 -16.62 1.46
CA ILE A 122 4.65 -15.35 0.92
C ILE A 122 6.14 -15.54 0.68
N GLU A 123 6.48 -15.72 -0.59
CA GLU A 123 7.84 -15.98 -1.03
C GLU A 123 8.70 -14.73 -0.93
N GLU A 124 10.00 -14.92 -0.72
CA GLU A 124 10.97 -13.83 -0.84
C GLU A 124 10.94 -13.26 -2.25
N LEU A 125 11.06 -11.94 -2.35
CA LEU A 125 11.06 -11.28 -3.66
C LEU A 125 12.29 -11.75 -4.46
N PRO A 126 12.11 -12.33 -5.67
CA PRO A 126 13.22 -12.77 -6.48
C PRO A 126 14.10 -11.59 -6.93
N SER A 127 15.37 -11.87 -7.20
CA SER A 127 16.32 -10.85 -7.68
C SER A 127 15.91 -10.23 -9.03
N ASN A 128 15.20 -10.98 -9.87
CA ASN A 128 14.58 -10.47 -11.09
C ASN A 128 13.08 -10.23 -10.85
N VAL A 129 12.69 -8.96 -10.88
CA VAL A 129 11.30 -8.51 -10.65
C VAL A 129 10.57 -8.19 -11.96
N ALA A 130 11.26 -8.24 -13.10
CA ALA A 130 10.69 -7.80 -14.39
C ALA A 130 9.50 -8.66 -14.84
N ASP A 131 9.49 -9.94 -14.47
CA ASP A 131 8.44 -10.89 -14.86
C ASP A 131 7.20 -10.84 -13.94
N LEU A 132 7.26 -10.07 -12.84
CA LEU A 132 6.18 -9.99 -11.85
C LEU A 132 5.18 -8.86 -12.14
N ILE A 133 5.56 -7.82 -12.88
CA ILE A 133 4.81 -6.55 -13.01
C ILE A 133 4.13 -6.41 -14.38
#